data_AF-A0A938MAJ9-F1
#
_entry.id   AF-A0A938MAJ9-F1
#
_cell.length_a   1.000
_cell.length_b   1.000
_cell.length_c   1.000
_cell.angle_alpha   90.00
_cell.angle_beta   90.00
_cell.angle_gamma   90.00
#
_symmetry.space_group_name_H-M   'P 1'
#
loop_
_entity.id
_entity.type
_entity.pdbx_description
1 polymer ?
#
loop_
_entity_poly.entity_id
_entity_poly.type
_entity_poly.pdbx_seq_one_letter_code
_entity_poly.pdbx_strand_id
1 'polypeptide(L)'
;MKMLVRSIALLSFCSVCGQAAEPPTMGPPRRADGIPLQTCRIVTPEAAAVRQAVEDLARRLRERGATVSVASSVQKSGFSEKPDFSAGETLILVGNLVTNRALLPLYASVLDFTDAYYPGGDGYVVRTVLDAPGRGTDCLVLGGSTDEGTVKAVRRACEILAGLKPGQPFPRTLEVKLGGKTVNSLQWAWNASPTGDATSAGYLYGLCGQPKLAEIAKREFLKPDVEGGQRFYNISDYALEPRLRAWALVCDSPVFSQEEVQTVHQLLLNTLVFDQNMYWRARGGDRIGSRHQTMGTSAFLSVVNHLLRRGNPNEAALALLNRWKKECDAYFANAVT
;
A
#
# COMPACT_ATOMS: atom_id res chain seq x y z
N MET A 1 -5.32 -15.35 -85.46
CA MET A 1 -4.49 -14.36 -84.72
C MET A 1 -5.26 -13.87 -83.50
N LYS A 2 -5.03 -14.47 -82.33
CA LYS A 2 -5.48 -13.97 -81.03
C LYS A 2 -4.27 -14.08 -80.10
N MET A 3 -3.71 -12.95 -79.65
CA MET A 3 -2.71 -12.93 -78.58
C MET A 3 -3.28 -12.19 -77.38
N LEU A 4 -3.14 -12.87 -76.25
CA LEU A 4 -3.66 -12.60 -74.92
C LEU A 4 -2.89 -11.44 -74.27
N VAL A 5 -3.63 -10.48 -73.70
CA VAL A 5 -3.10 -9.41 -72.85
C VAL A 5 -2.75 -9.99 -71.49
N ARG A 6 -1.50 -9.79 -71.03
CA ARG A 6 -1.06 -10.12 -69.66
C ARG A 6 -1.19 -8.91 -68.76
N SER A 7 -2.06 -9.00 -67.76
CA SER A 7 -2.12 -8.06 -66.62
C SER A 7 -1.09 -8.45 -65.58
N ILE A 8 -0.17 -7.54 -65.26
CA ILE A 8 0.77 -7.65 -64.13
C ILE A 8 0.10 -7.02 -62.91
N ALA A 9 -0.21 -7.83 -61.90
CA ALA A 9 -0.65 -7.34 -60.60
C ALA A 9 0.59 -7.04 -59.74
N LEU A 10 0.80 -5.76 -59.41
CA LEU A 10 1.74 -5.36 -58.36
C LEU A 10 1.14 -5.76 -56.99
N LEU A 11 1.75 -6.75 -56.35
CA LEU A 11 1.55 -7.03 -54.93
C LEU A 11 2.45 -6.09 -54.12
N SER A 12 1.87 -5.00 -53.61
CA SER A 12 2.50 -4.20 -52.56
C SER A 12 2.57 -5.01 -51.27
N PHE A 13 3.77 -5.49 -50.92
CA PHE A 13 4.08 -5.96 -49.58
C PHE A 13 4.14 -4.75 -48.64
N CYS A 14 3.04 -4.48 -47.93
CA CYS A 14 3.10 -3.66 -46.73
C CYS A 14 3.87 -4.43 -45.66
N SER A 15 5.17 -4.14 -45.51
CA SER A 15 5.95 -4.52 -44.34
C SER A 15 5.36 -3.81 -43.13
N VAL A 16 4.42 -4.46 -42.44
CA VAL A 16 4.11 -4.13 -41.05
C VAL A 16 5.33 -4.55 -40.25
N CYS A 17 6.27 -3.62 -40.04
CA CYS A 17 7.29 -3.76 -39.01
C CYS A 17 6.56 -3.89 -37.67
N GLY A 18 6.29 -5.13 -37.25
CA GLY A 18 5.79 -5.41 -35.92
C GLY A 18 6.84 -4.93 -34.93
N GLN A 19 6.59 -3.79 -34.30
CA GLN A 19 7.35 -3.39 -33.12
C GLN A 19 7.20 -4.51 -32.10
N ALA A 20 8.32 -5.11 -31.69
CA ALA A 20 8.31 -6.09 -30.61
C ALA A 20 7.62 -5.45 -29.41
N ALA A 21 6.63 -6.13 -28.84
CA ALA A 21 5.92 -5.62 -27.67
C ALA A 21 6.93 -5.31 -26.56
N GLU A 22 6.82 -4.12 -25.98
CA GLU A 22 7.70 -3.69 -24.90
C GLU A 22 7.60 -4.68 -23.72
N PRO A 23 8.72 -5.06 -23.07
CA PRO A 23 8.66 -5.92 -21.90
C PRO A 23 7.86 -5.27 -20.76
N PRO A 24 7.17 -6.05 -19.92
CA PRO A 24 6.43 -5.51 -18.79
C PRO A 24 7.41 -4.96 -17.73
N THR A 25 7.25 -3.68 -17.38
CA THR A 25 8.12 -3.01 -16.41
C THR A 25 7.35 -2.16 -15.41
N MET A 26 7.99 -1.91 -14.26
CA MET A 26 7.54 -0.96 -13.23
C MET A 26 8.30 0.35 -13.36
N GLY A 27 7.56 1.45 -13.41
CA GLY A 27 8.12 2.80 -13.39
C GLY A 27 8.45 3.28 -11.97
N PRO A 28 9.00 4.50 -11.84
CA PRO A 28 9.25 5.11 -10.55
C PRO A 28 7.94 5.31 -9.76
N PRO A 29 7.97 5.29 -8.42
CA PRO A 29 6.79 5.50 -7.59
C PRO A 29 6.10 6.85 -7.89
N ARG A 30 4.75 6.86 -7.92
CA ARG A 30 3.96 8.08 -8.21
C ARG A 30 4.02 9.16 -7.13
N ARG A 31 4.47 8.82 -5.91
CA ARG A 31 4.43 9.65 -4.70
C ARG A 31 5.77 9.59 -3.97
N ALA A 32 6.76 10.21 -4.59
CA ALA A 32 8.15 10.26 -4.14
C ALA A 32 8.37 10.98 -2.81
N ASP A 33 7.77 12.17 -2.66
CA ASP A 33 8.23 13.18 -1.70
C ASP A 33 7.37 13.24 -0.42
N GLY A 34 6.40 12.35 -0.28
CA GLY A 34 5.42 12.36 0.81
C GLY A 34 4.00 12.55 0.30
N ILE A 35 3.11 13.00 1.20
CA ILE A 35 1.69 13.16 0.89
C ILE A 35 1.34 14.64 0.67
N PRO A 36 0.55 14.96 -0.38
CA PRO A 36 0.10 16.33 -0.63
C PRO A 36 -0.81 16.81 0.52
N LEU A 37 -0.87 18.12 0.74
CA LEU A 37 -1.72 18.75 1.77
C LEU A 37 -2.63 19.84 1.22
N GLN A 38 -2.74 19.98 -0.11
CA GLN A 38 -3.50 21.06 -0.76
C GLN A 38 -5.00 20.96 -0.47
N THR A 39 -5.54 19.73 -0.46
CA THR A 39 -6.95 19.45 -0.17
C THR A 39 -6.99 18.32 0.84
N CYS A 40 -7.54 18.59 2.04
CA CYS A 40 -7.56 17.66 3.15
C CYS A 40 -8.97 17.43 3.70
N ARG A 41 -9.29 16.17 4.00
CA ARG A 41 -10.44 15.79 4.82
C ARG A 41 -9.97 15.25 6.15
N ILE A 42 -10.36 15.88 7.25
CA ILE A 42 -10.11 15.35 8.58
C ILE A 42 -11.34 14.55 9.02
N VAL A 43 -11.16 13.26 9.29
CA VAL A 43 -12.18 12.40 9.90
C VAL A 43 -11.78 12.14 11.34
N THR A 44 -12.62 12.52 12.30
CA THR A 44 -12.26 12.55 13.72
C THR A 44 -13.40 12.10 14.64
N PRO A 45 -13.12 11.49 15.81
CA PRO A 45 -14.13 11.18 16.81
C PRO A 45 -14.76 12.44 17.46
N GLU A 46 -15.87 12.24 18.14
CA GLU A 46 -16.61 13.32 18.85
C GLU A 46 -16.06 13.63 20.24
N ALA A 47 -14.94 13.03 20.66
CA ALA A 47 -14.32 13.32 21.95
C ALA A 47 -13.90 14.80 22.03
N ALA A 48 -14.34 15.51 23.09
CA ALA A 48 -14.13 16.95 23.21
C ALA A 48 -12.64 17.36 23.19
N ALA A 49 -11.79 16.61 23.89
CA ALA A 49 -10.35 16.86 23.94
C ALA A 49 -9.69 16.70 22.55
N VAL A 50 -10.13 15.71 21.77
CA VAL A 50 -9.63 15.46 20.42
C VAL A 50 -10.09 16.56 19.44
N ARG A 51 -11.35 17.01 19.56
CA ARG A 51 -11.90 18.08 18.71
C ARG A 51 -11.07 19.36 18.76
N GLN A 52 -10.68 19.81 19.96
CA GLN A 52 -9.86 21.02 20.10
C GLN A 52 -8.50 20.88 19.40
N ALA A 53 -7.85 19.73 19.52
CA ALA A 53 -6.59 19.47 18.84
C ALA A 53 -6.75 19.43 17.31
N VAL A 54 -7.85 18.87 16.82
CA VAL A 54 -8.18 18.83 15.39
C VAL A 54 -8.49 20.21 14.82
N GLU A 55 -9.14 21.08 15.58
CA GLU A 55 -9.38 22.47 15.18
C GLU A 55 -8.06 23.24 15.02
N ASP A 56 -7.08 23.03 15.91
CA ASP A 56 -5.73 23.60 15.75
C ASP A 56 -5.04 23.08 14.49
N LEU A 57 -5.08 21.77 14.25
CA LEU A 57 -4.53 21.16 13.03
C LEU A 57 -5.19 21.73 11.76
N ALA A 58 -6.52 21.82 11.75
CA ALA A 58 -7.28 22.35 10.63
C ALA A 58 -6.94 23.82 10.36
N ARG A 59 -6.81 24.64 11.42
CA ARG A 59 -6.36 26.03 11.31
C ARG A 59 -4.97 26.13 10.69
N ARG A 60 -3.99 25.37 11.20
CA ARG A 60 -2.61 25.37 10.68
C ARG A 60 -2.52 24.93 9.22
N LEU A 61 -3.33 23.96 8.81
CA LEU A 61 -3.41 23.55 7.40
C LEU A 61 -3.97 24.69 6.53
N ARG A 62 -5.03 25.37 6.97
CA ARG A 62 -5.61 26.52 6.25
C ARG A 62 -4.65 27.71 6.16
N GLU A 63 -3.91 28.00 7.22
CA GLU A 63 -2.84 29.03 7.22
C GLU A 63 -1.75 28.75 6.19
N ARG A 64 -1.57 27.48 5.81
CA ARG A 64 -0.65 27.05 4.75
C ARG A 64 -1.29 27.04 3.35
N GLY A 65 -2.55 27.48 3.22
CA GLY A 65 -3.29 27.53 1.97
C GLY A 65 -4.03 26.23 1.62
N ALA A 66 -4.17 25.28 2.54
CA ALA A 66 -4.93 24.06 2.30
C ALA A 66 -6.45 24.33 2.34
N THR A 67 -7.19 23.66 1.47
CA THR A 67 -8.65 23.50 1.61
C THR A 67 -8.92 22.37 2.60
N VAL A 68 -9.57 22.65 3.72
CA VAL A 68 -9.77 21.68 4.82
C VAL A 68 -11.23 21.54 5.19
N SER A 69 -11.76 20.32 5.05
CA SER A 69 -13.04 19.90 5.59
C SER A 69 -12.84 19.01 6.83
N VAL A 70 -13.77 19.07 7.79
CA VAL A 70 -13.75 18.22 9.00
C VAL A 70 -15.08 17.48 9.06
N ALA A 71 -15.02 16.16 9.24
CA ALA A 71 -16.16 15.27 9.35
C ALA A 71 -16.06 14.45 10.64
N SER A 72 -17.21 14.22 11.29
CA SER A 72 -17.31 13.27 12.40
C SER A 72 -17.13 11.85 11.86
N SER A 73 -16.46 11.00 12.64
CA SER A 73 -16.37 9.56 12.37
C SER A 73 -17.67 8.81 12.66
N VAL A 74 -18.68 9.48 13.25
CA VAL A 74 -20.00 8.91 13.50
C VAL A 74 -20.75 8.76 12.19
N GLN A 75 -20.84 7.53 11.70
CA GLN A 75 -21.81 7.17 10.68
C GLN A 75 -23.06 6.55 11.30
N LYS A 76 -24.20 6.89 10.69
CA LYS A 76 -25.50 6.27 10.96
C LYS A 76 -25.39 4.76 10.71
N SER A 77 -25.81 3.97 11.69
CA SER A 77 -25.99 2.50 11.67
C SER A 77 -25.75 1.78 10.33
N GLY A 78 -24.69 0.99 10.24
CA GLY A 78 -24.41 0.11 9.10
C GLY A 78 -22.94 -0.31 9.00
N PHE A 79 -22.65 -1.45 8.36
CA PHE A 79 -21.29 -1.82 7.92
C PHE A 79 -20.93 -1.19 6.56
N SER A 80 -21.85 -0.43 5.96
CA SER A 80 -21.54 0.32 4.74
C SER A 80 -20.86 1.63 5.11
N GLU A 81 -19.64 1.81 4.60
CA GLU A 81 -19.34 2.86 3.62
C GLU A 81 -17.83 2.90 3.42
N LYS A 82 -17.38 2.63 2.20
CA LYS A 82 -16.17 3.30 1.73
C LYS A 82 -16.54 4.78 1.78
N PRO A 83 -15.89 5.63 2.57
CA PRO A 83 -16.27 7.02 2.58
C PRO A 83 -16.03 7.58 1.17
N ASP A 84 -16.95 8.40 0.67
CA ASP A 84 -16.89 8.93 -0.68
C ASP A 84 -15.75 9.96 -0.78
N PHE A 85 -14.63 9.55 -1.37
CA PHE A 85 -13.43 10.40 -1.48
C PHE A 85 -13.25 10.87 -2.90
N SER A 86 -13.00 12.17 -3.04
CA SER A 86 -12.61 12.72 -4.32
C SER A 86 -11.15 12.39 -4.61
N ALA A 87 -10.84 12.01 -5.84
CA ALA A 87 -9.48 11.80 -6.28
C ALA A 87 -8.64 13.07 -6.02
N GLY A 88 -7.47 12.93 -5.39
CA GLY A 88 -6.56 14.03 -5.07
C GLY A 88 -6.75 14.69 -3.70
N GLU A 89 -7.71 14.25 -2.89
CA GLU A 89 -7.92 14.74 -1.51
C GLU A 89 -7.20 13.86 -0.47
N THR A 90 -6.27 14.41 0.31
CA THR A 90 -5.58 13.69 1.39
C THR A 90 -6.50 13.47 2.58
N LEU A 91 -6.53 12.26 3.11
CA LEU A 91 -7.35 11.90 4.27
C LEU A 91 -6.54 11.93 5.54
N ILE A 92 -7.00 12.71 6.51
CA ILE A 92 -6.41 12.76 7.84
C ILE A 92 -7.34 12.00 8.78
N LEU A 93 -6.93 10.82 9.21
CA LEU A 93 -7.70 9.92 10.06
C LEU A 93 -7.22 10.07 11.50
N VAL A 94 -8.07 10.61 12.37
CA VAL A 94 -7.74 10.90 13.77
C VAL A 94 -8.46 9.91 14.68
N GLY A 95 -7.76 9.35 15.66
CA GLY A 95 -8.30 8.38 16.61
C GLY A 95 -7.83 6.96 16.34
N ASN A 96 -8.67 5.96 16.64
CA ASN A 96 -8.33 4.55 16.48
C ASN A 96 -9.50 3.76 15.88
N LEU A 97 -9.32 2.46 15.61
CA LEU A 97 -10.35 1.64 14.98
C LEU A 97 -11.72 1.69 15.69
N VAL A 98 -11.73 1.84 17.01
CA VAL A 98 -12.96 1.88 17.84
C VAL A 98 -13.63 3.24 17.76
N THR A 99 -12.84 4.32 17.78
CA THR A 99 -13.35 5.71 17.79
C THR A 99 -13.51 6.30 16.40
N ASN A 100 -12.90 5.70 15.39
CA ASN A 100 -12.95 6.15 13.99
C ASN A 100 -12.92 4.97 13.02
N ARG A 101 -14.11 4.51 12.62
CA ARG A 101 -14.28 3.37 11.69
C ARG A 101 -13.71 3.64 10.29
N ALA A 102 -13.42 4.89 9.92
CA ALA A 102 -12.76 5.19 8.67
C ALA A 102 -11.34 4.59 8.60
N LEU A 103 -10.75 4.15 9.72
CA LEU A 103 -9.50 3.40 9.76
C LEU A 103 -9.64 1.93 9.32
N LEU A 104 -10.85 1.38 9.29
CA LEU A 104 -11.07 -0.07 9.05
C LEU A 104 -10.40 -0.60 7.78
N PRO A 105 -10.43 0.09 6.61
CA PRO A 105 -9.73 -0.42 5.42
C PRO A 105 -8.20 -0.48 5.58
N LEU A 106 -7.61 0.46 6.31
CA LEU A 106 -6.17 0.43 6.60
C LEU A 106 -5.84 -0.71 7.57
N TYR A 107 -6.67 -0.88 8.60
CA TYR A 107 -6.53 -1.96 9.58
C TYR A 107 -6.68 -3.34 8.94
N ALA A 108 -7.73 -3.54 8.14
CA ALA A 108 -7.99 -4.80 7.43
C ALA A 108 -6.91 -5.12 6.37
N SER A 109 -6.24 -4.08 5.83
CA SER A 109 -5.13 -4.24 4.90
C SER A 109 -3.77 -4.32 5.59
N VAL A 110 -3.73 -4.32 6.93
CA VAL A 110 -2.50 -4.38 7.73
C VAL A 110 -1.53 -3.23 7.40
N LEU A 111 -2.10 -2.04 7.13
CA LEU A 111 -1.35 -0.81 6.87
C LEU A 111 -1.36 0.15 8.06
N ASP A 112 -2.25 -0.06 9.02
CA ASP A 112 -2.29 0.63 10.30
C ASP A 112 -2.79 -0.36 11.37
N PHE A 113 -2.29 -0.23 12.59
CA PHE A 113 -2.63 -1.13 13.70
C PHE A 113 -3.36 -0.39 14.83
N THR A 114 -3.70 0.89 14.65
CA THR A 114 -4.19 1.73 15.73
C THR A 114 -5.58 1.30 16.18
N ASP A 115 -5.68 0.82 17.42
CA ASP A 115 -6.92 0.38 18.05
C ASP A 115 -6.91 0.74 19.56
N ALA A 116 -7.87 0.20 20.31
CA ALA A 116 -7.98 0.46 21.74
C ALA A 116 -6.82 -0.17 22.57
N TYR A 117 -5.96 -0.99 21.97
CA TYR A 117 -4.83 -1.66 22.62
C TYR A 117 -3.46 -1.15 22.12
N TYR A 118 -3.27 -0.96 20.81
CA TYR A 118 -2.06 -0.41 20.20
C TYR A 118 -2.28 1.05 19.78
N PRO A 119 -1.35 1.99 20.05
CA PRO A 119 0.03 1.83 20.57
C PRO A 119 0.16 1.65 22.10
N GLY A 120 -0.96 1.60 22.82
CA GLY A 120 -1.04 1.31 24.26
C GLY A 120 -0.84 2.53 25.15
N GLY A 121 -1.59 2.58 26.27
CA GLY A 121 -1.62 3.73 27.17
C GLY A 121 -1.81 5.05 26.39
N ASP A 122 -1.08 6.09 26.81
CA ASP A 122 -1.05 7.38 26.09
C ASP A 122 0.08 7.45 25.04
N GLY A 123 0.44 6.29 24.48
CA GLY A 123 1.27 6.22 23.29
C GLY A 123 0.55 6.79 22.07
N TYR A 124 1.29 7.06 21.00
CA TYR A 124 0.74 7.65 19.78
C TYR A 124 1.42 7.13 18.50
N VAL A 125 0.72 7.30 17.38
CA VAL A 125 1.17 6.99 16.02
C VAL A 125 0.94 8.21 15.13
N VAL A 126 1.97 8.62 14.39
CA VAL A 126 1.87 9.52 13.24
C VAL A 126 2.37 8.76 12.03
N ARG A 127 1.47 8.46 11.08
CA ARG A 127 1.80 7.61 9.93
C ARG A 127 1.24 8.15 8.61
N THR A 128 2.08 8.22 7.59
CA THR A 128 1.64 8.37 6.21
C THR A 128 1.39 6.99 5.59
N VAL A 129 0.30 6.84 4.85
CA VAL A 129 0.01 5.66 4.03
C VAL A 129 -0.28 6.13 2.61
N LEU A 130 0.59 5.79 1.67
CA LEU A 130 0.50 6.27 0.30
C LEU A 130 -0.43 5.37 -0.52
N ASP A 131 -1.28 6.01 -1.34
CA ASP A 131 -2.27 5.40 -2.23
C ASP A 131 -3.09 4.30 -1.52
N ALA A 132 -3.81 4.62 -0.45
CA ALA A 132 -4.48 3.63 0.41
C ALA A 132 -5.48 2.73 -0.35
N PRO A 133 -5.53 1.40 -0.06
CA PRO A 133 -6.42 0.46 -0.74
C PRO A 133 -7.88 0.89 -0.68
N GLY A 134 -8.57 0.78 -1.83
CA GLY A 134 -10.00 1.06 -1.94
C GLY A 134 -10.40 2.54 -1.86
N ARG A 135 -9.43 3.46 -1.81
CA ARG A 135 -9.67 4.91 -1.67
C ARG A 135 -9.02 5.75 -2.77
N GLY A 136 -7.94 5.26 -3.39
CA GLY A 136 -7.23 5.99 -4.45
C GLY A 136 -6.65 7.32 -3.97
N THR A 137 -6.37 7.43 -2.67
CA THR A 137 -5.84 8.63 -2.05
C THR A 137 -4.86 8.34 -0.92
N ASP A 138 -4.04 9.32 -0.61
CA ASP A 138 -3.04 9.29 0.44
C ASP A 138 -3.69 9.55 1.82
N CYS A 139 -3.20 8.88 2.87
CA CYS A 139 -3.70 9.02 4.22
C CYS A 139 -2.60 9.50 5.19
N LEU A 140 -2.99 10.35 6.14
CA LEU A 140 -2.26 10.66 7.37
C LEU A 140 -3.05 10.10 8.55
N VAL A 141 -2.51 9.10 9.23
CA VAL A 141 -3.10 8.52 10.44
C VAL A 141 -2.48 9.19 11.66
N LEU A 142 -3.34 9.73 12.54
CA LEU A 142 -3.01 10.38 13.80
C LEU A 142 -3.71 9.62 14.93
N GLY A 143 -3.01 8.62 15.46
CA GLY A 143 -3.63 7.57 16.26
C GLY A 143 -3.14 7.47 17.69
N GLY A 144 -4.02 6.98 18.57
CA GLY A 144 -3.71 6.64 19.96
C GLY A 144 -4.77 5.70 20.54
N SER A 145 -4.39 4.90 21.53
CA SER A 145 -5.34 4.00 22.21
C SER A 145 -6.27 4.75 23.16
N THR A 146 -5.82 5.90 23.68
CA THR A 146 -6.59 6.85 24.50
C THR A 146 -6.81 8.18 23.75
N ASP A 147 -7.71 9.00 24.27
CA ASP A 147 -7.91 10.37 23.77
C ASP A 147 -6.63 11.20 23.95
N GLU A 148 -5.95 11.06 25.09
CA GLU A 148 -4.65 11.70 25.36
C GLU A 148 -3.57 11.29 24.36
N GLY A 149 -3.47 9.99 24.05
CA GLY A 149 -2.56 9.49 23.01
C GLY A 149 -2.88 10.08 21.63
N THR A 150 -4.17 10.15 21.29
CA THR A 150 -4.63 10.75 20.02
C THR A 150 -4.29 12.24 19.95
N VAL A 151 -4.50 12.99 21.04
CA VAL A 151 -4.11 14.42 21.12
C VAL A 151 -2.61 14.60 20.94
N LYS A 152 -1.77 13.71 21.50
CA LYS A 152 -0.31 13.74 21.29
C LYS A 152 0.05 13.49 19.82
N ALA A 153 -0.63 12.56 19.14
CA ALA A 153 -0.43 12.34 17.70
C ALA A 153 -0.71 13.61 16.88
N VAL A 154 -1.83 14.28 17.17
CA VAL A 154 -2.23 15.51 16.48
C VAL A 154 -1.22 16.63 16.73
N ARG A 155 -0.79 16.83 17.98
CA ARG A 155 0.24 17.81 18.32
C ARG A 155 1.56 17.52 17.61
N ARG A 156 1.97 16.26 17.55
CA ARG A 156 3.19 15.86 16.85
C ARG A 156 3.11 16.16 15.34
N ALA A 157 1.96 15.93 14.72
CA ALA A 157 1.75 16.32 13.34
C ALA A 157 1.82 17.85 13.14
N CYS A 158 1.25 18.64 14.05
CA CYS A 158 1.38 20.10 14.02
C CYS A 158 2.84 20.57 14.13
N GLU A 159 3.66 19.90 14.95
CA GLU A 159 5.11 20.18 15.05
C GLU A 159 5.83 19.88 13.73
N ILE A 160 5.53 18.74 13.10
CA ILE A 160 6.09 18.41 11.78
C ILE A 160 5.69 19.47 10.77
N LEU A 161 4.41 19.85 10.71
CA LEU A 161 3.90 20.89 9.81
C LEU A 161 4.59 22.25 10.00
N ALA A 162 4.88 22.63 11.24
CA ALA A 162 5.57 23.89 11.55
C ALA A 162 7.01 23.92 11.00
N GLY A 163 7.65 22.77 10.85
CA GLY A 163 8.98 22.64 10.26
C GLY A 163 9.01 22.66 8.73
N LEU A 164 7.86 22.58 8.06
CA LEU A 164 7.77 22.52 6.59
C LEU A 164 7.73 23.91 5.97
N LYS A 165 8.48 24.11 4.89
CA LYS A 165 8.36 25.30 4.03
C LYS A 165 6.99 25.31 3.30
N PRO A 166 6.45 26.47 2.91
CA PRO A 166 5.23 26.53 2.11
C PRO A 166 5.33 25.67 0.85
N GLY A 167 4.25 24.96 0.51
CA GLY A 167 4.20 24.06 -0.66
C GLY A 167 4.89 22.71 -0.49
N GLN A 168 5.65 22.48 0.59
CA GLN A 168 6.22 21.15 0.85
C GLN A 168 5.14 20.14 1.27
N PRO A 169 5.18 18.89 0.73
CA PRO A 169 4.31 17.81 1.17
C PRO A 169 4.59 17.43 2.62
N PHE A 170 3.64 16.76 3.27
CA PHE A 170 3.93 16.12 4.56
C PHE A 170 4.89 14.95 4.30
N PRO A 171 6.05 14.90 4.99
CA PRO A 171 7.09 13.92 4.70
C PRO A 171 6.59 12.50 4.97
N ARG A 172 7.13 11.53 4.25
CA ARG A 172 6.92 10.11 4.54
C ARG A 172 7.31 9.83 6.00
N THR A 173 6.33 9.45 6.81
CA THR A 173 6.47 9.39 8.27
C THR A 173 5.88 8.09 8.81
N LEU A 174 6.63 7.42 9.67
CA LEU A 174 6.12 6.45 10.63
C LEU A 174 6.81 6.74 11.97
N GLU A 175 6.14 7.53 12.80
CA GLU A 175 6.61 7.83 14.16
C GLU A 175 5.66 7.17 15.15
N VAL A 176 6.20 6.29 15.99
CA VAL A 176 5.44 5.57 17.01
C VAL A 176 6.09 5.81 18.37
N LYS A 177 5.27 6.23 19.34
CA LYS A 177 5.62 6.18 20.76
C LYS A 177 4.71 5.18 21.43
N LEU A 178 5.28 4.05 21.85
CA LEU A 178 4.55 3.01 22.56
C LEU A 178 4.26 3.45 24.00
N GLY A 179 3.14 2.99 24.55
CA GLY A 179 2.79 3.20 25.95
C GLY A 179 2.18 1.96 26.59
N GLY A 180 2.03 2.02 27.92
CA GLY A 180 1.42 0.94 28.70
C GLY A 180 2.08 -0.43 28.50
N LYS A 181 1.25 -1.48 28.44
CA LYS A 181 1.71 -2.87 28.30
C LYS A 181 2.33 -3.18 26.93
N THR A 182 2.00 -2.40 25.91
CA THR A 182 2.46 -2.59 24.52
C THR A 182 3.97 -2.41 24.39
N VAL A 183 4.59 -1.57 25.25
CA VAL A 183 6.05 -1.44 25.35
C VAL A 183 6.71 -2.79 25.60
N ASN A 184 6.21 -3.55 26.57
CA ASN A 184 6.76 -4.85 26.95
C ASN A 184 6.50 -5.91 25.87
N SER A 185 5.30 -5.93 25.28
CA SER A 185 4.95 -6.87 24.22
C SER A 185 5.84 -6.73 22.98
N LEU A 186 6.12 -5.49 22.55
CA LEU A 186 6.97 -5.25 21.38
C LEU A 186 8.46 -5.39 21.70
N GLN A 187 8.89 -5.06 22.92
CA GLN A 187 10.26 -5.33 23.34
C GLN A 187 10.55 -6.84 23.34
N TRP A 188 9.60 -7.66 23.79
CA TRP A 188 9.71 -9.11 23.68
C TRP A 188 9.78 -9.56 22.22
N ALA A 189 8.88 -9.09 21.36
CA ALA A 189 8.87 -9.45 19.94
C ALA A 189 10.18 -9.09 19.22
N TRP A 190 10.77 -7.95 19.60
CA TRP A 190 12.09 -7.52 19.15
C TRP A 190 13.19 -8.49 19.55
N ASN A 191 13.22 -8.90 20.82
CA ASN A 191 14.24 -9.79 21.36
C ASN A 191 14.07 -11.24 20.87
N ALA A 192 12.83 -11.66 20.62
CA ALA A 192 12.48 -13.01 20.23
C ALA A 192 12.58 -13.26 18.71
N SER A 193 12.48 -12.21 17.89
CA SER A 193 12.62 -12.35 16.44
C SER A 193 14.10 -12.30 16.04
N PRO A 194 14.62 -13.33 15.33
CA PRO A 194 15.84 -13.14 14.58
C PRO A 194 15.53 -12.08 13.52
N THR A 195 16.07 -10.88 13.69
CA THR A 195 15.88 -9.72 12.80
C THR A 195 16.60 -9.93 11.45
N GLY A 196 16.58 -11.15 10.91
CA GLY A 196 17.32 -11.57 9.74
C GLY A 196 16.49 -11.59 8.45
N ASP A 197 15.16 -11.68 8.50
CA ASP A 197 14.31 -11.78 7.31
C ASP A 197 13.49 -10.50 7.04
N ALA A 198 13.17 -10.28 5.76
CA ALA A 198 12.43 -9.11 5.28
C ALA A 198 11.03 -8.97 5.91
N THR A 199 10.36 -10.10 6.14
CA THR A 199 8.97 -10.13 6.59
C THR A 199 8.89 -9.66 8.04
N SER A 200 9.63 -10.30 8.94
CA SER A 200 9.65 -9.95 10.37
C SER A 200 10.11 -8.50 10.58
N ALA A 201 11.16 -8.07 9.85
CA ALA A 201 11.67 -6.72 9.94
C ALA A 201 10.65 -5.66 9.47
N GLY A 202 9.95 -5.91 8.35
CA GLY A 202 8.91 -5.00 7.85
C GLY A 202 7.70 -4.88 8.79
N TYR A 203 7.25 -5.99 9.38
CA TYR A 203 6.17 -5.98 10.38
C TYR A 203 6.55 -5.21 11.64
N LEU A 204 7.72 -5.50 12.21
CA LEU A 204 8.19 -4.81 13.40
C LEU A 204 8.39 -3.32 13.12
N TYR A 205 8.91 -2.96 11.92
CA TYR A 205 9.02 -1.56 11.52
C TYR A 205 7.64 -0.89 11.52
N GLY A 206 6.63 -1.54 10.91
CA GLY A 206 5.25 -1.07 10.89
C GLY A 206 4.65 -0.82 12.28
N LEU A 207 5.12 -1.53 13.30
CA LEU A 207 4.63 -1.44 14.68
C LEU A 207 5.41 -0.44 15.55
N CYS A 208 6.66 -0.10 15.24
CA CYS A 208 7.47 0.74 16.13
C CYS A 208 8.20 1.90 15.43
N GLY A 209 8.17 1.98 14.10
CA GLY A 209 8.81 3.03 13.32
C GLY A 209 10.33 3.07 13.40
N GLN A 210 11.00 2.04 13.92
CA GLN A 210 12.45 2.07 14.14
C GLN A 210 13.24 1.97 12.82
N PRO A 211 14.07 2.97 12.46
CA PRO A 211 14.79 2.98 11.19
C PRO A 211 15.68 1.76 10.94
N LYS A 212 16.31 1.21 12.00
CA LYS A 212 17.15 0.01 11.91
C LYS A 212 16.40 -1.20 11.32
N LEU A 213 15.11 -1.35 11.63
CA LEU A 213 14.30 -2.43 11.04
C LEU A 213 13.99 -2.19 9.57
N ALA A 214 13.76 -0.94 9.18
CA ALA A 214 13.60 -0.59 7.77
C ALA A 214 14.90 -0.87 6.98
N GLU A 215 16.08 -0.62 7.55
CA GLU A 215 17.37 -0.96 6.92
C GLU A 215 17.56 -2.47 6.75
N ILE A 216 17.17 -3.25 7.75
CA ILE A 216 17.18 -4.72 7.67
C ILE A 216 16.24 -5.18 6.57
N ALA A 217 14.98 -4.70 6.58
CA ALA A 217 14.01 -5.04 5.56
C ALA A 217 14.51 -4.65 4.16
N LYS A 218 15.11 -3.45 4.01
CA LYS A 218 15.73 -2.97 2.76
C LYS A 218 16.77 -3.95 2.22
N ARG A 219 17.72 -4.35 3.04
CA ARG A 219 18.76 -5.31 2.64
C ARG A 219 18.15 -6.62 2.12
N GLU A 220 17.14 -7.15 2.81
CA GLU A 220 16.53 -8.43 2.46
C GLU A 220 15.54 -8.33 1.28
N PHE A 221 14.83 -7.21 1.10
CA PHE A 221 13.99 -6.98 -0.07
C PHE A 221 14.84 -6.75 -1.33
N LEU A 222 16.01 -6.11 -1.23
CA LEU A 222 16.89 -5.89 -2.40
C LEU A 222 17.76 -7.11 -2.76
N LYS A 223 17.60 -8.23 -2.06
CA LYS A 223 18.28 -9.50 -2.31
C LYS A 223 17.33 -10.49 -3.01
N PRO A 224 17.27 -10.48 -4.36
CA PRO A 224 16.48 -11.46 -5.10
C PRO A 224 17.22 -12.79 -5.22
N ASP A 225 16.46 -13.82 -5.53
CA ASP A 225 16.96 -15.06 -6.10
C ASP A 225 17.30 -14.87 -7.59
N VAL A 226 18.18 -15.72 -8.11
CA VAL A 226 18.59 -15.70 -9.50
C VAL A 226 18.51 -17.10 -10.08
N GLU A 227 17.68 -17.27 -11.11
CA GLU A 227 17.54 -18.53 -11.85
C GLU A 227 17.41 -18.23 -13.33
N GLY A 228 18.17 -18.91 -14.20
CA GLY A 228 18.12 -18.70 -15.64
C GLY A 228 18.40 -17.26 -16.10
N GLY A 229 19.14 -16.48 -15.31
CA GLY A 229 19.41 -15.05 -15.57
C GLY A 229 18.26 -14.10 -15.18
N GLN A 230 17.15 -14.63 -14.65
CA GLN A 230 16.03 -13.84 -14.15
C GLN A 230 16.19 -13.56 -12.66
N ARG A 231 15.77 -12.38 -12.22
CA ARG A 231 15.77 -11.95 -10.81
C ARG A 231 14.35 -11.86 -10.30
N PHE A 232 14.04 -12.60 -9.23
CA PHE A 232 12.71 -12.66 -8.61
C PHE A 232 12.85 -13.11 -7.14
N TYR A 233 11.76 -13.20 -6.40
CA TYR A 233 11.73 -13.91 -5.12
C TYR A 233 11.18 -15.31 -5.34
N ASN A 234 11.98 -16.33 -5.02
CA ASN A 234 11.56 -17.71 -4.95
C ASN A 234 10.83 -17.94 -3.63
N ILE A 235 9.50 -17.87 -3.67
CA ILE A 235 8.67 -17.87 -2.48
C ILE A 235 7.44 -18.76 -2.67
N SER A 236 7.05 -19.47 -1.61
CA SER A 236 5.87 -20.32 -1.66
C SER A 236 4.57 -19.52 -1.66
N ASP A 237 3.50 -20.18 -2.08
CA ASP A 237 2.11 -19.71 -2.05
C ASP A 237 1.67 -19.15 -0.68
N TYR A 238 2.17 -19.72 0.43
CA TYR A 238 1.88 -19.24 1.78
C TYR A 238 2.73 -18.05 2.23
N ALA A 239 3.92 -17.87 1.65
CA ALA A 239 4.86 -16.87 2.11
C ALA A 239 4.79 -15.57 1.31
N LEU A 240 4.24 -15.61 0.09
CA LEU A 240 4.11 -14.44 -0.79
C LEU A 240 3.28 -13.32 -0.15
N GLU A 241 2.16 -13.67 0.49
CA GLU A 241 1.24 -12.70 1.10
C GLU A 241 1.81 -12.02 2.36
N PRO A 242 2.36 -12.75 3.35
CA PRO A 242 3.07 -12.12 4.47
C PRO A 242 4.22 -11.21 4.02
N ARG A 243 5.00 -11.64 3.02
CA ARG A 243 6.12 -10.84 2.49
C ARG A 243 5.62 -9.55 1.84
N LEU A 244 4.51 -9.61 1.10
CA LEU A 244 3.88 -8.41 0.53
C LEU A 244 3.39 -7.45 1.61
N ARG A 245 2.73 -7.95 2.67
CA ARG A 245 2.26 -7.09 3.77
C ARG A 245 3.42 -6.37 4.45
N ALA A 246 4.51 -7.09 4.72
CA ALA A 246 5.72 -6.48 5.25
C ALA A 246 6.31 -5.41 4.31
N TRP A 247 6.30 -5.67 3.00
CA TRP A 247 6.70 -4.67 2.00
C TRP A 247 5.81 -3.43 2.05
N ALA A 248 4.49 -3.62 2.08
CA ALA A 248 3.53 -2.52 2.12
C ALA A 248 3.68 -1.64 3.39
N LEU A 249 4.15 -2.21 4.50
CA LEU A 249 4.45 -1.48 5.73
C LEU A 249 5.73 -0.64 5.65
N VAL A 250 6.74 -1.09 4.90
CA VAL A 250 8.09 -0.50 4.92
C VAL A 250 8.42 0.32 3.68
N CYS A 251 7.74 0.12 2.55
CA CYS A 251 8.04 0.82 1.29
C CYS A 251 7.83 2.34 1.35
N ASP A 252 7.05 2.82 2.32
CA ASP A 252 6.89 4.24 2.63
C ASP A 252 7.99 4.79 3.56
N SER A 253 8.94 3.97 4.02
CA SER A 253 10.03 4.43 4.87
C SER A 253 10.98 5.37 4.11
N PRO A 254 11.47 6.46 4.75
CA PRO A 254 12.48 7.33 4.15
C PRO A 254 13.83 6.63 3.89
N VAL A 255 14.04 5.42 4.45
CA VAL A 255 15.23 4.59 4.21
C VAL A 255 15.33 4.10 2.76
N PHE A 256 14.19 3.92 2.08
CA PHE A 256 14.17 3.51 0.68
C PHE A 256 14.21 4.72 -0.25
N SER A 257 15.13 4.67 -1.21
CA SER A 257 15.11 5.55 -2.38
C SER A 257 13.98 5.15 -3.33
N GLN A 258 13.62 6.06 -4.25
CA GLN A 258 12.60 5.77 -5.27
C GLN A 258 13.01 4.63 -6.20
N GLU A 259 14.30 4.59 -6.58
CA GLU A 259 14.87 3.54 -7.42
C GLU A 259 14.83 2.17 -6.72
N GLU A 260 15.07 2.15 -5.40
CA GLU A 260 14.98 0.92 -4.62
C GLU A 260 13.53 0.43 -4.50
N VAL A 261 12.56 1.33 -4.30
CA VAL A 261 11.12 0.98 -4.33
C VAL A 261 10.73 0.43 -5.70
N GLN A 262 11.16 1.09 -6.79
CA GLN A 262 10.93 0.62 -8.16
C GLN A 262 11.56 -0.77 -8.38
N THR A 263 12.78 -0.98 -7.89
CA THR A 263 13.47 -2.28 -7.98
C THR A 263 12.67 -3.38 -7.31
N VAL A 264 12.19 -3.16 -6.09
CA VAL A 264 11.37 -4.16 -5.38
C VAL A 264 10.04 -4.40 -6.09
N HIS A 265 9.38 -3.36 -6.62
CA HIS A 265 8.18 -3.54 -7.45
C HIS A 265 8.45 -4.37 -8.71
N GLN A 266 9.58 -4.15 -9.38
CA GLN A 266 9.99 -4.95 -10.53
C GLN A 266 10.26 -6.41 -10.12
N LEU A 267 10.92 -6.65 -8.97
CA LEU A 267 11.15 -8.01 -8.47
C LEU A 267 9.83 -8.73 -8.14
N LEU A 268 8.85 -8.03 -7.56
CA LEU A 268 7.51 -8.57 -7.34
C LEU A 268 6.80 -8.88 -8.65
N LEU A 269 6.89 -8.02 -9.68
CA LEU A 269 6.36 -8.30 -11.01
C LEU A 269 7.01 -9.56 -11.60
N ASN A 270 8.34 -9.68 -11.51
CA ASN A 270 9.07 -10.84 -12.02
C ASN A 270 8.67 -12.13 -11.29
N THR A 271 8.47 -12.07 -9.97
CA THR A 271 7.90 -13.20 -9.20
C THR A 271 6.54 -13.61 -9.76
N LEU A 272 5.63 -12.66 -10.04
CA LEU A 272 4.33 -13.00 -10.63
C LEU A 272 4.45 -13.60 -12.04
N VAL A 273 5.39 -13.11 -12.87
CA VAL A 273 5.66 -13.67 -14.20
C VAL A 273 6.16 -15.10 -14.10
N PHE A 274 7.07 -15.38 -13.16
CA PHE A 274 7.59 -16.71 -12.89
C PHE A 274 6.47 -17.64 -12.38
N ASP A 275 5.70 -17.17 -11.40
CA ASP A 275 4.67 -17.96 -10.72
C ASP A 275 3.35 -18.07 -11.47
N GLN A 276 3.15 -17.34 -12.57
CA GLN A 276 1.86 -17.27 -13.25
C GLN A 276 1.33 -18.65 -13.68
N ASN A 277 2.21 -19.65 -13.85
CA ASN A 277 1.89 -21.03 -14.23
C ASN A 277 1.96 -22.06 -13.11
N MET A 278 2.15 -21.63 -11.86
CA MET A 278 2.22 -22.55 -10.73
C MET A 278 0.85 -23.18 -10.41
N TYR A 279 0.88 -24.45 -9.99
CA TYR A 279 -0.33 -25.24 -9.71
C TYR A 279 -1.25 -24.62 -8.65
N TRP A 280 -0.68 -23.82 -7.74
CA TRP A 280 -1.36 -23.14 -6.64
C TRP A 280 -2.02 -21.83 -7.07
N ARG A 281 -1.86 -21.39 -8.32
CA ARG A 281 -2.56 -20.23 -8.88
C ARG A 281 -3.71 -20.69 -9.76
N ALA A 282 -4.93 -20.63 -9.23
CA ALA A 282 -6.13 -20.93 -9.99
C ALA A 282 -6.42 -19.84 -11.04
N ARG A 283 -7.03 -20.24 -12.16
CA ARG A 283 -7.41 -19.36 -13.27
C ARG A 283 -8.86 -19.66 -13.64
N GLY A 284 -9.77 -18.77 -13.26
CA GLY A 284 -11.21 -19.07 -13.35
C GLY A 284 -11.70 -19.87 -12.15
N GLY A 285 -13.00 -20.14 -12.11
CA GLY A 285 -13.67 -20.71 -10.93
C GLY A 285 -14.65 -21.82 -11.29
N ASP A 286 -14.29 -22.72 -12.18
CA ASP A 286 -15.09 -23.90 -12.49
C ASP A 286 -15.24 -24.85 -11.27
N ARG A 287 -14.36 -24.74 -10.27
CA ARG A 287 -14.43 -25.48 -9.01
C ARG A 287 -13.69 -24.76 -7.88
N ILE A 288 -14.10 -25.05 -6.64
CA ILE A 288 -13.31 -24.72 -5.45
C ILE A 288 -12.03 -25.56 -5.47
N GLY A 289 -10.89 -24.87 -5.41
CA GLY A 289 -9.57 -25.51 -5.45
C GLY A 289 -9.13 -26.09 -4.10
N SER A 290 -7.93 -26.65 -4.07
CA SER A 290 -7.27 -27.03 -2.81
C SER A 290 -6.94 -25.81 -1.94
N ARG A 291 -6.55 -26.04 -0.68
CA ARG A 291 -6.05 -24.96 0.20
C ARG A 291 -4.89 -24.17 -0.42
N HIS A 292 -4.03 -24.83 -1.19
CA HIS A 292 -2.90 -24.20 -1.89
C HIS A 292 -3.42 -23.29 -3.00
N GLN A 293 -4.45 -23.71 -3.71
CA GLN A 293 -5.09 -22.90 -4.75
C GLN A 293 -5.79 -21.67 -4.16
N THR A 294 -6.54 -21.83 -3.09
CA THR A 294 -7.22 -20.70 -2.44
C THR A 294 -6.23 -19.69 -1.86
N MET A 295 -5.25 -20.17 -1.08
CA MET A 295 -4.25 -19.29 -0.46
C MET A 295 -3.30 -18.68 -1.49
N GLY A 296 -2.77 -19.48 -2.41
CA GLY A 296 -1.86 -19.04 -3.46
C GLY A 296 -2.51 -18.04 -4.41
N THR A 297 -3.77 -18.27 -4.81
CA THR A 297 -4.51 -17.31 -5.66
C THR A 297 -4.79 -16.00 -4.91
N SER A 298 -5.12 -16.06 -3.62
CA SER A 298 -5.29 -14.87 -2.78
C SER A 298 -3.99 -14.08 -2.63
N ALA A 299 -2.87 -14.78 -2.40
CA ALA A 299 -1.55 -14.19 -2.30
C ALA A 299 -1.13 -13.50 -3.62
N PHE A 300 -1.30 -14.20 -4.74
CA PHE A 300 -1.03 -13.68 -6.08
C PHE A 300 -1.86 -12.42 -6.36
N LEU A 301 -3.17 -12.48 -6.10
CA LEU A 301 -4.08 -11.34 -6.29
C LEU A 301 -3.67 -10.15 -5.41
N SER A 302 -3.20 -10.38 -4.19
CA SER A 302 -2.74 -9.32 -3.29
C SER A 302 -1.56 -8.56 -3.89
N VAL A 303 -0.58 -9.26 -4.48
CA VAL A 303 0.57 -8.64 -5.15
C VAL A 303 0.13 -7.91 -6.42
N VAL A 304 -0.77 -8.50 -7.22
CA VAL A 304 -1.36 -7.84 -8.40
C VAL A 304 -2.00 -6.51 -8.02
N ASN A 305 -2.86 -6.51 -7.00
CA ASN A 305 -3.53 -5.31 -6.51
C ASN A 305 -2.53 -4.28 -5.97
N HIS A 306 -1.47 -4.71 -5.30
CA HIS A 306 -0.40 -3.83 -4.85
C HIS A 306 0.32 -3.18 -6.02
N LEU A 307 0.69 -3.93 -7.07
CA LEU A 307 1.43 -3.40 -8.22
C LEU A 307 0.57 -2.48 -9.11
N LEU A 308 -0.71 -2.81 -9.32
CA LEU A 308 -1.65 -1.91 -10.02
C LEU A 308 -1.76 -0.55 -9.31
N ARG A 309 -1.78 -0.59 -7.98
CA ARG A 309 -1.87 0.60 -7.13
C ARG A 309 -0.53 1.33 -7.01
N ARG A 310 0.55 0.65 -6.68
CA ARG A 310 1.80 1.31 -6.25
C ARG A 310 2.97 1.13 -7.20
N GLY A 311 2.88 0.20 -8.15
CA GLY A 311 3.97 -0.19 -9.05
C GLY A 311 4.25 0.76 -10.21
N ASN A 312 3.31 1.64 -10.55
CA ASN A 312 3.37 2.49 -11.75
C ASN A 312 3.73 1.67 -13.02
N PRO A 313 2.92 0.64 -13.37
CA PRO A 313 3.23 -0.26 -14.48
C PRO A 313 3.20 0.45 -15.84
N ASN A 314 4.10 0.06 -16.76
CA ASN A 314 3.96 0.40 -18.17
C ASN A 314 2.75 -0.32 -18.81
N GLU A 315 2.43 -0.02 -20.07
CA GLU A 315 1.25 -0.57 -20.74
C GLU A 315 1.23 -2.11 -20.76
N ALA A 316 2.37 -2.74 -21.05
CA ALA A 316 2.52 -4.18 -21.06
C ALA A 316 2.29 -4.81 -19.67
N ALA A 317 2.90 -4.23 -18.62
CA ALA A 317 2.68 -4.70 -17.25
C ALA A 317 1.24 -4.49 -16.79
N LEU A 318 0.61 -3.36 -17.15
CA LEU A 318 -0.77 -3.06 -16.82
C LEU A 318 -1.74 -4.07 -17.45
N ALA A 319 -1.52 -4.42 -18.72
CA ALA A 319 -2.33 -5.43 -19.42
C ALA A 319 -2.21 -6.82 -18.74
N LEU A 320 -0.99 -7.23 -18.38
CA LEU A 320 -0.76 -8.50 -17.66
C LEU A 320 -1.45 -8.52 -16.30
N LEU A 321 -1.26 -7.47 -15.49
CA LEU A 321 -1.83 -7.37 -14.16
C LEU A 321 -3.36 -7.37 -14.20
N ASN A 322 -3.98 -6.63 -15.13
CA ASN A 322 -5.44 -6.61 -15.29
C ASN A 322 -6.00 -7.98 -15.72
N ARG A 323 -5.31 -8.67 -16.64
CA ARG A 323 -5.68 -10.04 -17.02
C ARG A 323 -5.62 -10.97 -15.81
N TRP A 324 -4.52 -10.96 -15.08
CA TRP A 324 -4.36 -11.82 -13.90
C TRP A 324 -5.35 -11.48 -12.79
N LYS A 325 -5.67 -10.20 -12.57
CA LYS A 325 -6.70 -9.79 -11.63
C LYS A 325 -8.05 -10.40 -12.00
N LYS A 326 -8.45 -10.32 -13.28
CA LYS A 326 -9.69 -10.91 -13.79
C LYS A 326 -9.75 -12.43 -13.58
N GLU A 327 -8.64 -13.13 -13.82
CA GLU A 327 -8.54 -14.58 -13.60
C GLU A 327 -8.73 -14.96 -12.13
N CYS A 328 -8.10 -14.22 -11.20
CA CYS A 328 -8.24 -14.42 -9.76
C CYS A 328 -9.64 -14.05 -9.26
N ASP A 329 -10.21 -12.93 -9.72
CA ASP A 329 -11.58 -12.52 -9.38
C ASP A 329 -12.59 -13.58 -9.82
N ALA A 330 -12.42 -14.15 -11.02
CA ALA A 330 -13.27 -15.22 -11.53
C ALA A 330 -13.18 -16.51 -10.68
N TYR A 331 -12.01 -16.82 -10.10
CA TYR A 331 -11.87 -17.92 -9.15
C TYR A 331 -12.72 -17.70 -7.90
N PHE A 332 -12.60 -16.52 -7.28
CA PHE A 332 -13.33 -16.21 -6.05
C PHE A 332 -14.82 -15.99 -6.23
N ALA A 333 -15.27 -15.51 -7.40
CA ALA A 333 -16.68 -15.32 -7.69
C ALA A 333 -17.48 -16.63 -7.67
N ASN A 334 -16.89 -17.72 -8.15
CA ASN A 334 -17.57 -19.02 -8.26
C ASN A 334 -17.29 -19.96 -7.08
N ALA A 335 -16.34 -19.64 -6.19
CA ALA A 335 -16.11 -20.43 -4.99
C ALA A 335 -17.23 -20.29 -3.93
N VAL A 336 -18.16 -19.36 -4.15
CA VAL A 336 -19.26 -18.99 -3.24
C VAL A 336 -20.63 -19.45 -3.78
N THR A 337 -20.68 -20.01 -4.99
CA THR A 337 -21.87 -20.63 -5.60
C THR A 337 -21.84 -22.13 -5.41
#